data_AF-A0A965G7Q9-F1
#
_entry.id   AF-A0A965G7Q9-F1
#
_cell.length_a   1.000
_cell.length_b   1.000
_cell.length_c   1.000
_cell.angle_alpha   90.00
_cell.angle_beta   90.00
_cell.angle_gamma   90.00
#
_symmetry.space_group_name_H-M   'P 1'
#
loop_
_entity.id
_entity.type
_entity.pdbx_description
1 polymer ?
#
loop_
_entity_poly.entity_id
_entity_poly.type
_entity_poly.pdbx_seq_one_letter_code
_entity_poly.pdbx_strand_id
1 'polypeptide(L)'
;MKLKKYKADDLQAAAWRAAVNKVNIRQEEVVPEGWFTPEQVAEKLGYCTKTGMVKCRDMVRLGMAEKRDFRVQWGQMIRPRPHYRLVKK
;
A
#
# COMPACT_ATOMS: atom_id res chain seq x y z
N MET A 1 2.21 1.55 41.58
CA MET A 1 2.83 0.99 40.36
C MET A 1 4.32 1.31 40.38
N LYS A 2 5.23 0.32 40.42
CA LYS A 2 6.68 0.58 40.36
C LYS A 2 7.09 0.83 38.91
N LEU A 3 7.45 2.07 38.58
CA LEU A 3 8.04 2.41 37.28
C LEU A 3 9.38 1.67 37.14
N LYS A 4 9.45 0.72 36.22
CA LYS A 4 10.72 0.06 35.86
C LYS A 4 11.68 1.13 35.33
N LYS A 5 12.86 1.26 35.93
CA LYS A 5 13.96 2.06 35.37
C LYS A 5 14.36 1.40 34.05
N TYR A 6 13.98 2.00 32.92
CA TYR A 6 14.45 1.58 31.61
C TYR A 6 15.96 1.84 31.50
N LYS A 7 16.72 0.89 30.94
CA LYS A 7 18.15 1.11 30.72
C LYS A 7 18.31 2.21 29.68
N ALA A 8 19.39 2.98 29.75
CA ALA A 8 19.67 4.04 28.77
C ALA A 8 19.65 3.51 27.32
N ASP A 9 20.06 2.25 27.13
CA ASP A 9 20.02 1.52 25.87
C ASP A 9 18.59 1.31 25.33
N ASP A 10 17.63 0.98 26.20
CA ASP A 10 16.22 0.80 25.83
C ASP A 10 15.58 2.12 25.36
N LEU A 11 15.96 3.23 26.01
CA LEU A 11 15.50 4.57 25.67
C LEU A 11 16.06 5.02 24.30
N GLN A 12 17.34 4.73 24.04
CA GLN A 12 17.97 5.02 22.77
C GLN A 12 17.35 4.19 21.63
N ALA A 13 17.11 2.89 21.86
CA ALA A 13 16.45 2.03 20.89
C ALA A 13 15.00 2.48 20.60
N ALA A 14 14.26 2.96 21.60
CA ALA A 14 12.93 3.53 21.41
C ALA A 14 12.96 4.82 20.55
N ALA A 15 13.93 5.71 20.81
CA ALA A 15 14.12 6.93 20.03
C ALA A 15 14.42 6.63 18.55
N TRP A 16 15.29 5.65 18.29
CA TRP A 16 15.58 5.20 16.92
C TRP A 16 14.36 4.60 16.22
N ARG A 17 13.57 3.75 16.91
CA ARG A 17 12.32 3.22 16.33
C ARG A 17 11.33 4.32 15.99
N ALA A 18 11.19 5.32 16.86
CA ALA A 18 10.33 6.47 16.59
C ALA A 18 10.81 7.31 15.40
N ALA A 19 12.13 7.52 15.25
CA ALA A 19 12.72 8.21 14.11
C ALA A 19 12.48 7.45 12.80
N VAL A 20 12.70 6.14 12.77
CA VAL A 20 12.46 5.28 11.60
C VAL A 20 10.98 5.30 11.20
N ASN A 21 10.07 5.22 12.18
CA ASN A 21 8.63 5.30 11.90
C ASN A 21 8.23 6.63 11.25
N LYS A 22 8.82 7.76 11.68
CA LYS A 22 8.57 9.08 11.06
C LYS A 22 9.07 9.15 9.61
N VAL A 23 10.18 8.50 9.30
CA VAL A 23 10.69 8.42 7.91
C VAL A 23 9.77 7.57 7.05
N ASN A 24 9.31 6.43 7.57
CA ASN A 24 8.40 5.54 6.84
C ASN A 24 7.08 6.25 6.54
N ILE A 25 6.43 6.90 7.51
CA ILE A 25 5.15 7.60 7.29
C ILE A 25 5.25 8.64 6.15
N ARG A 26 6.40 9.31 5.99
CA ARG A 26 6.61 10.26 4.87
C ARG A 26 6.68 9.62 3.48
N GLN A 27 6.86 8.30 3.39
CA GLN A 27 6.96 7.56 2.13
C GLN A 27 5.62 7.02 1.65
N GLU A 28 4.56 7.09 2.47
CA GLU A 28 3.23 6.67 2.07
C GLU A 28 2.59 7.73 1.15
N GLU A 29 2.28 7.31 -0.06
CA GLU A 29 1.57 8.12 -1.05
C GLU A 29 0.06 7.96 -0.86
N VAL A 30 -0.64 9.09 -0.88
CA VAL A 30 -2.11 9.08 -0.91
C VAL A 30 -2.56 8.63 -2.31
N VAL A 31 -3.28 7.52 -2.37
CA VAL A 31 -3.85 7.01 -3.62
C VAL A 31 -5.04 7.89 -4.02
N PRO A 32 -5.04 8.49 -5.24
CA PRO A 32 -6.15 9.31 -5.69
C PRO A 32 -7.44 8.50 -5.86
N GLU A 33 -8.59 9.15 -5.75
CA GLU A 33 -9.88 8.51 -5.95
C GLU A 33 -10.02 7.93 -7.38
N GLY A 34 -10.68 6.77 -7.50
CA GLY A 34 -10.86 6.06 -8.76
C GLY A 34 -9.70 5.11 -9.15
N TRP A 35 -8.64 5.04 -8.35
CA TRP A 35 -7.61 4.01 -8.44
C TRP A 35 -7.94 2.85 -7.51
N PHE A 36 -7.90 1.63 -8.04
CA PHE A 36 -8.27 0.42 -7.32
C PHE A 36 -7.17 -0.62 -7.36
N THR A 37 -7.00 -1.37 -6.28
CA THR A 37 -6.12 -2.54 -6.28
C THR A 37 -6.75 -3.70 -7.07
N PRO A 38 -5.97 -4.68 -7.56
CA PRO A 38 -6.52 -5.87 -8.22
C PRO A 38 -7.58 -6.59 -7.40
N GLU A 39 -7.43 -6.62 -6.08
CA GLU A 39 -8.36 -7.26 -5.15
C GLU A 39 -9.69 -6.50 -5.10
N GLN A 40 -9.65 -5.16 -5.00
CA GLN A 40 -10.84 -4.33 -5.04
C GLN A 40 -11.57 -4.44 -6.39
N VAL A 41 -10.81 -4.54 -7.49
CA VAL A 41 -11.38 -4.78 -8.82
C VAL A 41 -12.00 -6.18 -8.90
N ALA A 42 -11.33 -7.20 -8.36
CA ALA A 42 -11.84 -8.56 -8.33
C ALA A 42 -13.16 -8.63 -7.55
N GLU A 43 -13.20 -8.02 -6.37
CA GLU A 43 -14.38 -7.97 -5.50
C GLU A 43 -15.55 -7.27 -6.20
N LYS A 44 -15.31 -6.09 -6.80
CA LYS A 44 -16.31 -5.35 -7.57
C LYS A 44 -16.90 -6.15 -8.73
N LEU A 45 -16.10 -7.02 -9.35
CA LEU A 45 -16.50 -7.81 -10.51
C LEU A 45 -16.98 -9.22 -10.17
N GLY A 46 -16.98 -9.61 -8.88
CA GLY A 46 -17.33 -10.96 -8.45
C GLY A 46 -16.32 -12.04 -8.86
N TYR A 47 -15.07 -11.65 -9.09
CA TYR A 47 -13.98 -12.57 -9.45
C TYR A 47 -13.13 -12.95 -8.25
N CYS A 48 -12.50 -14.12 -8.33
CA CYS A 48 -11.42 -14.46 -7.42
C CYS A 48 -10.19 -13.59 -7.69
N THR A 49 -9.35 -13.40 -6.67
CA THR A 49 -8.19 -12.50 -6.71
C THR A 49 -7.25 -12.77 -7.88
N LYS A 50 -6.96 -14.04 -8.19
CA LYS A 50 -6.10 -14.42 -9.33
C LYS A 50 -6.70 -13.95 -10.66
N THR A 51 -7.99 -14.19 -10.87
CA THR A 51 -8.69 -13.76 -12.09
C THR A 51 -8.72 -12.24 -12.18
N GLY A 52 -8.98 -11.53 -11.07
CA GLY A 52 -8.92 -10.07 -11.04
C GLY A 52 -7.55 -9.53 -11.46
N MET A 53 -6.45 -10.12 -10.99
CA MET A 53 -5.10 -9.73 -11.40
C MET A 53 -4.84 -9.94 -12.89
N VAL A 54 -5.28 -11.08 -13.46
CA VAL A 54 -5.14 -11.36 -14.89
C VAL A 54 -5.95 -10.35 -15.71
N LYS A 55 -7.21 -10.13 -15.35
CA LYS A 55 -8.10 -9.18 -16.05
C LYS A 55 -7.60 -7.74 -15.96
N CYS A 56 -7.08 -7.31 -14.81
CA CYS A 56 -6.45 -5.98 -14.71
C CYS A 56 -5.29 -5.82 -15.68
N ARG A 57 -4.44 -6.85 -15.83
CA ARG A 57 -3.33 -6.83 -16.79
C ARG A 57 -3.83 -6.78 -18.23
N ASP A 58 -4.85 -7.55 -18.56
CA ASP A 58 -5.44 -7.56 -19.90
C ASP A 58 -6.09 -6.22 -20.25
N MET A 59 -6.82 -5.61 -19.30
CA MET A 59 -7.41 -4.27 -19.49
C MET A 59 -6.36 -3.20 -19.78
N VAL A 60 -5.21 -3.25 -19.10
CA VAL A 60 -4.09 -2.33 -19.37
C VAL A 60 -3.48 -2.59 -20.75
N ARG A 61 -3.28 -3.85 -21.12
CA ARG A 61 -2.77 -4.22 -22.46
C ARG A 61 -3.67 -3.74 -23.59
N LEU A 62 -4.98 -3.77 -23.36
CA LEU A 62 -5.99 -3.31 -24.33
C LEU A 62 -6.21 -1.79 -24.29
N GLY A 63 -5.46 -1.04 -23.47
CA GLY A 63 -5.60 0.41 -23.33
C GLY A 63 -6.90 0.86 -22.66
N MET A 64 -7.60 -0.05 -21.97
CA MET A 64 -8.86 0.24 -21.27
C MET A 64 -8.62 0.73 -19.83
N ALA A 65 -7.43 0.46 -19.28
CA ALA A 65 -7.06 0.88 -17.94
C ALA A 65 -5.61 1.39 -17.89
N GLU A 66 -5.36 2.32 -17.00
CA GLU A 66 -4.03 2.76 -16.60
C GLU A 66 -3.54 1.94 -15.41
N LYS A 67 -2.23 1.67 -15.38
CA LYS A 67 -1.55 1.09 -14.23
C LYS A 67 -0.59 2.12 -13.65
N ARG A 68 -0.65 2.32 -12.34
CA ARG A 68 0.34 3.11 -11.61
C ARG A 68 0.66 2.43 -10.28
N ASP A 69 1.94 2.41 -9.94
CA ASP A 69 2.39 1.89 -8.66
C ASP A 69 2.40 3.05 -7.65
N PHE A 70 1.77 2.85 -6.50
CA PHE A 70 1.75 3.79 -5.39
C PHE A 70 2.42 3.16 -4.18
N ARG A 71 3.26 3.92 -3.47
CA ARG A 71 3.83 3.45 -2.19
C ARG A 71 2.78 3.53 -1.10
N VAL A 72 2.15 2.42 -0.78
CA VAL A 72 1.10 2.35 0.24
C VAL A 72 1.52 1.43 1.38
N GLN A 73 0.97 1.66 2.58
CA GLN A 73 1.11 0.72 3.68
C GLN A 73 0.49 -0.63 3.28
N TRP A 74 1.32 -1.67 3.24
CA TRP A 74 0.89 -3.03 2.98
C TRP A 74 1.40 -3.96 4.08
N GLY A 75 0.48 -4.35 4.96
CA GLY A 75 0.83 -5.04 6.20
C GLY A 75 1.65 -4.12 7.11
N GLN A 76 2.86 -4.56 7.48
CA GLN A 76 3.76 -3.80 8.36
C GLN A 76 4.72 -2.85 7.61
N MET A 77 4.71 -2.84 6.28
CA MET A 77 5.70 -2.08 5.49
C MET A 77 5.05 -1.26 4.39
N ILE A 78 5.66 -0.13 4.05
CA ILE A 78 5.27 0.67 2.89
C ILE A 78 5.97 0.10 1.67
N ARG A 79 5.19 -0.30 0.66
CA ARG A 79 5.70 -0.93 -0.56
C ARG A 79 4.97 -0.38 -1.79
N PRO A 80 5.64 -0.32 -2.95
CA PRO A 80 4.95 0.02 -4.19
C PRO A 80 3.93 -1.07 -4.52
N ARG A 81 2.66 -0.67 -4.64
CA ARG A 81 1.55 -1.56 -4.99
C ARG A 81 0.86 -1.07 -6.26
N PRO A 82 0.60 -1.96 -7.23
CA PRO A 82 -0.07 -1.57 -8.46
C PRO A 82 -1.53 -1.27 -8.21
N HIS A 83 -1.96 -0.11 -8.67
CA HIS A 83 -3.36 0.29 -8.75
C HIS A 83 -3.74 0.52 -10.21
N TYR A 84 -5.03 0.35 -10.48
CA TYR A 84 -5.62 0.40 -11.80
C TYR A 84 -6.76 1.40 -11.83
N ARG A 85 -6.84 2.17 -12.91
CA ARG A 85 -7.94 3.12 -13.16
C ARG A 85 -8.46 2.91 -14.57
N LEU A 86 -9.77 2.89 -14.75
CA LEU A 86 -10.36 2.83 -16.09
C LEU A 86 -10.12 4.13 -16.84
N VAL A 87 -9.71 4.01 -18.11
CA VAL A 87 -9.65 5.16 -19.02
C VAL A 87 -11.09 5.45 -19.45
N LYS A 88 -11.66 6.59 -19.04
CA LYS A 88 -12.92 7.04 -19.62
C LYS A 88 -12.68 7.34 -21.10
N LYS A 89 -13.46 6.72 -21.97
CA LYS A 89 -13.66 7.23 -23.33
C LYS A 89 -14.59 8.43 -23.30
#